data_AF-A0A6A7G6Q3-F1
#
_entry.id   AF-A0A6A7G6Q3-F1
#
_cell.length_a   1.000
_cell.length_b   1.000
_cell.length_c   1.000
_cell.angle_alpha   90.00
_cell.angle_beta   90.00
_cell.angle_gamma   90.00
#
_symmetry.space_group_name_H-M   'P 1'
#
loop_
_entity.id
_entity.type
_entity.pdbx_description
1 polymer ?
#
loop_
_entity_poly.entity_id
_entity_poly.type
_entity_poly.pdbx_seq_one_letter_code
_entity_poly.pdbx_strand_id
1 'polypeptide(L)'
;NGSDWRRAYLAKHPQPLESLVVSLGDDIYGFPLRARAVHEALENGEELEDVLLRVGEEDTRKVKWPPVLYKWPENSDGNPEILYRFNNDNLLQTGIFEAIGHWEKHTCLRFKEKTDGFPTPHVVFKSTDNCFSLLGRKVLFFLGQPLGLSDSCSIHVGVVIHEIGHAIGFHHEQNRIDRKNHVKVLWQNMALDTFFNYIPTITENYNSPYDYYSVMHYSMLSFSKNGSSTLVTKDPRKQGLMGYGDQLSHMDKRSANLQYDCIKKWLESCNLSEDPCQNFGYTGASCSCHCPEGTAGTNCETLVKPYTEALVEKLLPHNRVVRSEGNISTPEYPKPQQRGLQFTTIILAPRCSSIVLLFHDFDVRQRCSYTGGNNICCVDGVEIRTRGADLTSGKWYCGREISAGTEIKSEGSEIVMYYKGYNYTSIGYTADYRGYHASVTFKPIPNCT
;
A
#
# COMPACT_ATOMS: atom_id res chain seq x y z
N ASN A 1 -23.15 0.85 14.51
CA ASN A 1 -23.36 1.45 13.16
C ASN A 1 -22.85 0.61 11.97
N GLY A 2 -22.50 -0.67 12.12
CA GLY A 2 -22.11 -1.51 10.97
C GLY A 2 -23.29 -2.02 10.11
N SER A 3 -24.53 -1.93 10.60
CA SER A 3 -25.74 -2.44 9.93
C SER A 3 -26.30 -1.53 8.85
N ASP A 4 -25.89 -0.26 8.79
CA ASP A 4 -26.57 0.73 7.96
C ASP A 4 -26.09 0.70 6.51
N TRP A 5 -24.78 0.55 6.30
CA TRP A 5 -24.22 0.46 4.95
C TRP A 5 -24.55 -0.89 4.28
N ARG A 6 -24.66 -1.98 5.04
CA ARG A 6 -25.08 -3.30 4.53
C ARG A 6 -26.53 -3.27 4.04
N ARG A 7 -27.43 -2.66 4.80
CA ARG A 7 -28.82 -2.47 4.37
C ARG A 7 -28.92 -1.55 3.15
N ALA A 8 -28.16 -0.46 3.14
CA ALA A 8 -28.07 0.43 1.98
C ALA A 8 -27.54 -0.30 0.73
N TYR A 9 -26.64 -1.28 0.90
CA TYR A 9 -26.17 -2.16 -0.18
C TYR A 9 -27.30 -3.03 -0.74
N LEU A 10 -27.95 -3.84 0.10
CA LEU A 10 -29.00 -4.77 -0.33
C LEU A 10 -30.20 -4.03 -0.94
N ALA A 11 -30.48 -2.80 -0.48
CA ALA A 11 -31.52 -1.96 -1.06
C ALA A 11 -31.21 -1.47 -2.48
N LYS A 12 -29.93 -1.21 -2.81
CA LYS A 12 -29.51 -0.77 -4.16
C LYS A 12 -29.25 -1.94 -5.11
N HIS A 13 -28.87 -3.08 -4.57
CA HIS A 13 -28.53 -4.29 -5.31
C HIS A 13 -29.30 -5.46 -4.70
N PRO A 14 -30.55 -5.71 -5.12
CA PRO A 14 -31.35 -6.82 -4.62
C PRO A 14 -30.98 -8.17 -5.25
N GLN A 15 -29.97 -8.21 -6.13
CA GLN A 15 -29.45 -9.40 -6.79
C GLN A 15 -27.91 -9.30 -6.87
N PRO A 16 -27.18 -10.43 -7.00
CA PRO A 16 -25.73 -10.45 -7.18
C PRO A 16 -25.29 -9.59 -8.37
N LEU A 17 -24.15 -8.92 -8.24
CA LEU A 17 -23.55 -8.07 -9.28
C LEU A 17 -22.97 -8.93 -10.43
N GLU A 18 -23.83 -9.56 -11.23
CA GLU A 18 -23.41 -10.26 -12.45
C GLU A 18 -23.04 -9.30 -13.60
N SER A 19 -23.46 -8.03 -13.52
CA SER A 19 -23.34 -7.05 -14.63
C SER A 19 -22.04 -6.25 -14.68
N LEU A 20 -21.11 -6.41 -13.71
CA LEU A 20 -19.84 -5.67 -13.68
C LEU A 20 -18.68 -6.41 -14.40
N VAL A 21 -18.98 -7.51 -15.07
CA VAL A 21 -18.03 -8.43 -15.73
C VAL A 21 -17.25 -7.78 -16.89
N VAL A 22 -17.64 -6.59 -17.36
CA VAL A 22 -17.23 -6.10 -18.69
C VAL A 22 -16.06 -5.11 -18.68
N SER A 23 -15.58 -4.59 -17.54
CA SER A 23 -14.57 -3.49 -17.54
C SER A 23 -13.12 -3.87 -17.23
N LEU A 24 -12.84 -5.11 -16.83
CA LEU A 24 -11.48 -5.55 -16.46
C LEU A 24 -11.10 -6.72 -17.37
N GLY A 25 -10.22 -6.48 -18.33
CA GLY A 25 -9.83 -7.45 -19.34
C GLY A 25 -9.50 -8.83 -18.76
N ASP A 26 -10.26 -9.83 -19.21
CA ASP A 26 -9.96 -11.25 -19.46
C ASP A 26 -8.99 -12.07 -18.58
N ASP A 27 -8.66 -11.65 -17.35
CA ASP A 27 -7.70 -12.40 -16.50
C ASP A 27 -8.19 -12.71 -15.07
N ILE A 28 -9.50 -12.67 -14.80
CA ILE A 28 -10.02 -13.03 -13.46
C ILE A 28 -10.98 -14.23 -13.53
N TYR A 29 -10.40 -15.43 -13.64
CA TYR A 29 -11.13 -16.64 -13.25
C TYR A 29 -11.57 -16.49 -11.78
N GLY A 30 -12.88 -16.65 -11.52
CA GLY A 30 -13.47 -16.55 -10.18
C GLY A 30 -14.11 -15.20 -9.83
N PHE A 31 -14.05 -14.17 -10.67
CA PHE A 31 -14.68 -12.87 -10.37
C PHE A 31 -16.20 -12.96 -10.13
N PRO A 32 -17.00 -13.69 -10.95
CA PRO A 32 -18.43 -13.85 -10.68
C PRO A 32 -18.69 -14.59 -9.36
N LEU A 33 -17.88 -15.62 -9.05
CA LEU A 33 -17.96 -16.37 -7.79
C LEU A 33 -17.67 -15.47 -6.59
N ARG A 34 -16.64 -14.62 -6.71
CA ARG A 34 -16.25 -13.64 -5.69
C ARG A 34 -17.31 -12.57 -5.48
N ALA A 35 -17.86 -12.00 -6.55
CA ALA A 35 -18.92 -11.00 -6.49
C ALA A 35 -20.18 -11.57 -5.81
N ARG A 36 -20.52 -12.83 -6.13
CA ARG A 36 -21.59 -13.57 -5.48
C ARG A 36 -21.31 -13.81 -3.99
N ALA A 37 -20.12 -14.24 -3.63
CA ALA A 37 -19.75 -14.47 -2.22
C ALA A 37 -19.78 -13.18 -1.39
N VAL A 38 -19.39 -12.04 -1.96
CA VAL A 38 -19.55 -10.72 -1.32
C VAL A 38 -21.03 -10.44 -1.05
N HIS A 39 -21.90 -10.68 -2.04
CA HIS A 39 -23.33 -10.45 -1.91
C HIS A 39 -23.96 -11.32 -0.81
N GLU A 40 -23.70 -12.63 -0.84
CA GLU A 40 -24.21 -13.60 0.14
C GLU A 40 -23.70 -13.28 1.56
N ALA A 41 -22.42 -12.90 1.71
CA ALA A 41 -21.87 -12.49 3.01
C ALA A 41 -22.59 -11.26 3.59
N LEU A 42 -22.97 -10.31 2.73
CA LEU A 42 -23.70 -9.10 3.14
C LEU A 42 -25.13 -9.42 3.55
N GLU A 43 -25.82 -10.32 2.84
CA GLU A 43 -27.16 -10.82 3.20
C GLU A 43 -27.16 -11.55 4.55
N ASN A 44 -26.20 -12.46 4.74
CA ASN A 44 -26.09 -13.28 5.94
C ASN A 44 -25.50 -12.50 7.14
N GLY A 45 -25.02 -11.28 6.91
CA GLY A 45 -24.38 -10.47 7.94
C GLY A 45 -23.00 -11.00 8.38
N GLU A 46 -22.36 -11.84 7.57
CA GLU A 46 -21.03 -12.39 7.81
C GLU A 46 -19.96 -11.29 7.84
N GLU A 47 -18.80 -11.62 8.43
CA GLU A 47 -17.61 -10.77 8.34
C GLU A 47 -17.01 -10.96 6.93
N LEU A 48 -16.91 -9.86 6.18
CA LEU A 48 -16.60 -9.92 4.75
C LEU A 48 -15.15 -10.33 4.49
N GLU A 49 -14.20 -9.94 5.36
CA GLU A 49 -12.80 -10.36 5.27
C GLU A 49 -12.67 -11.88 5.39
N ASP A 50 -13.37 -12.51 6.34
CA ASP A 50 -13.36 -13.95 6.56
C ASP A 50 -13.98 -14.71 5.38
N VAL A 51 -15.08 -14.20 4.79
CA VAL A 51 -15.65 -14.80 3.57
C VAL A 51 -14.68 -14.69 2.40
N LEU A 52 -14.11 -13.51 2.17
CA LEU A 52 -13.19 -13.26 1.06
C LEU A 52 -11.90 -14.10 1.18
N LEU A 53 -11.40 -14.33 2.40
CA LEU A 53 -10.27 -15.23 2.64
C LEU A 53 -10.61 -16.68 2.27
N ARG A 54 -11.78 -17.19 2.68
CA ARG A 54 -12.24 -18.54 2.30
C ARG A 54 -12.35 -18.71 0.78
N VAL A 55 -12.96 -17.74 0.10
CA VAL A 55 -13.13 -17.76 -1.36
C VAL A 55 -11.77 -17.68 -2.07
N GLY A 56 -10.87 -16.81 -1.59
CA GLY A 56 -9.50 -16.71 -2.10
C GLY A 56 -8.73 -18.02 -1.99
N GLU A 57 -8.90 -18.76 -0.90
CA GLU A 57 -8.29 -20.09 -0.69
C GLU A 57 -8.90 -21.20 -1.56
N GLU A 58 -10.15 -21.07 -2.00
CA GLU A 58 -10.80 -22.04 -2.88
C GLU A 58 -10.44 -21.83 -4.35
N ASP A 59 -10.43 -20.59 -4.83
CA ASP A 59 -10.09 -20.29 -6.23
C ASP A 59 -8.66 -20.75 -6.58
N THR A 60 -7.76 -20.60 -5.62
CA THR A 60 -6.34 -20.90 -5.75
C THR A 60 -6.04 -22.41 -5.69
N ARG A 61 -6.83 -23.19 -4.93
CA ARG A 61 -6.80 -24.67 -5.01
C ARG A 61 -7.20 -25.19 -6.39
N LYS A 62 -8.04 -24.45 -7.11
CA LYS A 62 -8.53 -24.83 -8.44
C LYS A 62 -7.57 -24.41 -9.57
N VAL A 63 -6.65 -23.47 -9.31
CA VAL A 63 -5.80 -22.86 -10.34
C VAL A 63 -4.34 -22.76 -9.88
N LYS A 64 -3.54 -23.80 -10.13
CA LYS A 64 -2.07 -23.73 -10.07
C LYS A 64 -1.51 -23.73 -11.49
N TRP A 65 -1.24 -22.55 -12.04
CA TRP A 65 -0.54 -22.46 -13.31
C TRP A 65 0.95 -22.80 -13.11
N PRO A 66 1.54 -23.66 -13.96
CA PRO A 66 2.99 -23.83 -14.02
C PRO A 66 3.74 -22.48 -14.15
N PRO A 67 4.86 -22.28 -13.43
CA PRO A 67 5.71 -21.08 -13.55
C PRO A 67 6.03 -20.67 -14.99
N VAL A 68 6.25 -21.64 -15.88
CA VAL A 68 6.52 -21.40 -17.30
C VAL A 68 5.42 -20.63 -18.02
N LEU A 69 4.18 -20.67 -17.52
CA LEU A 69 3.03 -20.01 -18.14
C LEU A 69 2.79 -18.58 -17.64
N TYR A 70 3.51 -18.10 -16.64
CA TYR A 70 3.34 -16.72 -16.14
C TYR A 70 4.64 -15.99 -15.83
N LYS A 71 5.78 -16.67 -15.67
CA LYS A 71 7.09 -16.03 -15.56
C LYS A 71 7.66 -15.70 -16.94
N TRP A 72 8.50 -14.68 -17.00
CA TRP A 72 9.28 -14.35 -18.18
C TRP A 72 10.41 -15.37 -18.41
N PRO A 73 10.66 -15.79 -19.66
CA PRO A 73 11.66 -16.82 -19.96
C PRO A 73 13.08 -16.28 -19.81
N GLU A 74 14.03 -17.19 -19.65
CA GLU A 74 15.46 -16.85 -19.64
C GLU A 74 15.99 -16.62 -21.07
N ASN A 75 16.96 -15.71 -21.19
CA ASN A 75 17.75 -15.53 -22.40
C ASN A 75 18.94 -16.50 -22.46
N SER A 76 19.81 -16.33 -23.46
CA SER A 76 21.00 -17.17 -23.67
C SER A 76 21.98 -17.14 -22.50
N ASP A 77 21.98 -16.06 -21.71
CA ASP A 77 22.85 -15.88 -20.56
C ASP A 77 22.22 -16.43 -19.27
N GLY A 78 21.05 -17.09 -19.38
CA GLY A 78 20.30 -17.62 -18.25
C GLY A 78 19.61 -16.55 -17.40
N ASN A 79 19.52 -15.30 -17.86
CA ASN A 79 18.81 -14.24 -17.13
C ASN A 79 17.37 -14.12 -17.64
N PRO A 80 16.36 -13.95 -16.76
CA PRO A 80 14.99 -13.69 -17.20
C PRO A 80 14.91 -12.42 -18.04
N GLU A 81 14.40 -12.53 -19.26
CA GLU A 81 14.34 -11.45 -20.23
C GLU A 81 12.89 -11.01 -20.47
N ILE A 82 12.62 -9.75 -20.15
CA ILE A 82 11.36 -9.08 -20.42
C ILE A 82 11.53 -8.28 -21.71
N LEU A 83 10.97 -8.79 -22.79
CA LEU A 83 10.87 -8.04 -24.04
C LEU A 83 9.86 -6.91 -23.86
N TYR A 84 10.18 -5.71 -24.35
CA TYR A 84 9.25 -4.59 -24.34
C TYR A 84 9.31 -3.77 -25.62
N ARG A 85 8.27 -3.00 -25.91
CA ARG A 85 8.29 -1.94 -26.92
C ARG A 85 7.42 -0.77 -26.47
N PHE A 86 7.63 0.38 -27.09
CA PHE A 86 6.71 1.50 -26.97
C PHE A 86 5.63 1.41 -28.05
N ASN A 87 4.41 1.79 -27.69
CA ASN A 87 3.44 2.19 -28.70
C ASN A 87 3.87 3.54 -29.28
N ASN A 88 3.50 3.84 -30.53
CA ASN A 88 3.87 5.08 -31.22
C ASN A 88 3.09 6.32 -30.71
N ASP A 89 2.90 6.40 -29.39
CA ASP A 89 2.22 7.49 -28.69
C ASP A 89 3.27 8.44 -28.07
N ASN A 90 2.89 9.67 -27.73
CA ASN A 90 3.75 10.66 -27.07
C ASN A 90 4.01 10.35 -25.57
N LEU A 91 4.20 9.07 -25.23
CA LEU A 91 4.46 8.63 -23.87
C LEU A 91 5.86 9.07 -23.42
N LEU A 92 5.95 9.71 -22.25
CA LEU A 92 7.24 10.12 -21.69
C LEU A 92 8.05 8.88 -21.26
N GLN A 93 9.18 8.65 -21.92
CA GLN A 93 9.99 7.44 -21.71
C GLN A 93 11.00 7.56 -20.56
N THR A 94 11.33 8.76 -20.08
CA THR A 94 12.36 8.96 -19.06
C THR A 94 12.09 8.17 -17.78
N GLY A 95 10.88 8.29 -17.21
CA GLY A 95 10.52 7.53 -16.01
C GLY A 95 10.44 6.02 -16.24
N ILE A 96 10.17 5.58 -17.48
CA ILE A 96 10.16 4.16 -17.87
C ILE A 96 11.57 3.60 -17.88
N PHE A 97 12.53 4.32 -18.48
CA PHE A 97 13.93 3.90 -18.46
C PHE A 97 14.53 3.89 -17.06
N GLU A 98 14.19 4.88 -16.21
CA GLU A 98 14.61 4.89 -14.80
C GLU A 98 14.04 3.70 -14.02
N ALA A 99 12.76 3.37 -14.21
CA ALA A 99 12.13 2.22 -13.58
C ALA A 99 12.72 0.88 -14.05
N ILE A 100 12.96 0.73 -15.35
CA ILE A 100 13.65 -0.44 -15.93
C ILE A 100 15.04 -0.56 -15.30
N GLY A 101 15.84 0.51 -15.31
CA GLY A 101 17.17 0.50 -14.73
C GLY A 101 17.17 0.18 -13.23
N HIS A 102 16.14 0.59 -12.50
CA HIS A 102 15.97 0.25 -11.08
C HIS A 102 15.75 -1.25 -10.86
N TRP A 103 14.90 -1.89 -11.68
CA TRP A 103 14.71 -3.34 -11.66
C TRP A 103 15.98 -4.09 -12.03
N GLU A 104 16.68 -3.70 -13.10
CA GLU A 104 17.91 -4.35 -13.56
C GLU A 104 19.07 -4.21 -12.57
N LYS A 105 19.14 -3.08 -11.85
CA LYS A 105 20.15 -2.82 -10.81
C LYS A 105 19.98 -3.71 -9.58
N HIS A 106 18.73 -4.01 -9.21
CA HIS A 106 18.41 -4.70 -7.96
C HIS A 106 18.04 -6.18 -8.13
N THR A 107 17.96 -6.65 -9.38
CA THR A 107 17.60 -8.03 -9.72
C THR A 107 18.43 -8.58 -10.88
N CYS A 108 18.26 -9.88 -11.17
CA CYS A 108 18.81 -10.48 -12.38
C CYS A 108 17.90 -10.31 -13.61
N LEU A 109 16.76 -9.61 -13.50
CA LEU A 109 15.87 -9.34 -14.62
C LEU A 109 16.57 -8.46 -15.66
N ARG A 110 16.34 -8.72 -16.94
CA ARG A 110 16.85 -7.92 -18.05
C ARG A 110 15.72 -7.48 -18.95
N PHE A 111 15.71 -6.20 -19.30
CA PHE A 111 14.71 -5.63 -20.19
C PHE A 111 15.34 -5.36 -21.54
N LYS A 112 14.71 -5.87 -22.59
CA LYS A 112 15.23 -5.72 -23.94
C LYS A 112 14.17 -5.13 -24.84
N GLU A 113 14.51 -4.00 -25.47
CA GLU A 113 13.64 -3.41 -26.47
C GLU A 113 13.54 -4.35 -27.67
N LYS A 114 12.30 -4.67 -28.02
CA LYS A 114 11.95 -5.53 -29.13
C LYS A 114 11.93 -4.71 -30.41
N THR A 115 12.93 -4.92 -31.25
CA THR A 115 13.09 -4.23 -32.54
C THR A 115 12.66 -5.08 -33.74
N ASP A 116 12.53 -6.40 -33.55
CA ASP A 116 12.07 -7.30 -34.60
C ASP A 116 10.53 -7.40 -34.66
N GLY A 117 10.00 -7.80 -35.81
CA GLY A 117 8.55 -7.99 -36.02
C GLY A 117 8.01 -9.35 -35.61
N PHE A 118 8.82 -10.23 -34.99
CA PHE A 118 8.38 -11.59 -34.71
C PHE A 118 7.29 -11.61 -33.62
N PRO A 119 6.23 -12.40 -33.79
CA PRO A 119 5.15 -12.49 -32.81
C PRO A 119 5.60 -13.29 -31.58
N THR A 120 6.12 -12.59 -30.57
CA THR A 120 6.53 -13.15 -29.28
C THR A 120 5.86 -12.38 -28.14
N PRO A 121 5.51 -13.02 -27.00
CA PRO A 121 4.99 -12.30 -25.84
C PRO A 121 5.98 -11.24 -25.36
N HIS A 122 5.50 -10.01 -25.17
CA HIS A 122 6.29 -8.84 -24.76
C HIS A 122 5.39 -7.79 -24.10
N VAL A 123 5.97 -6.85 -23.36
CA VAL A 123 5.26 -5.71 -22.78
C VAL A 123 5.14 -4.58 -23.81
N VAL A 124 3.98 -3.92 -23.87
CA VAL A 124 3.75 -2.74 -24.72
C VAL A 124 3.43 -1.56 -23.82
N PHE A 125 4.41 -0.68 -23.63
CA PHE A 125 4.19 0.60 -22.95
C PHE A 125 3.33 1.50 -23.83
N LYS A 126 2.18 1.96 -23.31
CA LYS A 126 1.23 2.79 -24.05
C LYS A 126 0.66 3.92 -23.21
N SER A 127 0.30 5.02 -23.86
CA SER A 127 -0.38 6.13 -23.19
C SER A 127 -1.84 5.77 -22.95
N THR A 128 -2.32 5.93 -21.71
CA THR A 128 -3.71 5.65 -21.31
C THR A 128 -4.18 6.61 -20.22
N ASP A 129 -5.49 6.70 -20.00
CA ASP A 129 -6.05 7.58 -18.96
C ASP A 129 -5.73 7.12 -17.53
N ASN A 130 -5.50 5.81 -17.35
CA ASN A 130 -5.18 5.18 -16.07
C ASN A 130 -3.87 4.38 -16.18
N CYS A 131 -3.38 3.91 -15.04
CA CYS A 131 -2.12 3.20 -14.93
C CYS A 131 -2.41 1.76 -14.53
N PHE A 132 -1.91 0.82 -15.32
CA PHE A 132 -2.20 -0.60 -15.13
C PHE A 132 -1.21 -1.48 -15.91
N SER A 133 -1.07 -2.72 -15.44
CA SER A 133 -0.46 -3.83 -16.16
C SER A 133 -1.24 -5.11 -15.93
N LEU A 134 -1.11 -6.05 -16.86
CA LEU A 134 -1.51 -7.44 -16.61
C LEU A 134 -0.52 -8.12 -15.65
N LEU A 135 -1.04 -9.08 -14.88
CA LEU A 135 -0.26 -9.87 -13.93
C LEU A 135 0.52 -10.98 -14.64
N GLY A 136 1.86 -10.89 -14.58
CA GLY A 136 2.78 -11.84 -15.18
C GLY A 136 2.77 -11.82 -16.72
N ARG A 137 3.56 -12.72 -17.30
CA ARG A 137 3.65 -12.92 -18.76
C ARG A 137 2.39 -13.59 -19.30
N LYS A 138 1.80 -12.99 -20.32
CA LYS A 138 0.67 -13.58 -21.06
C LYS A 138 1.14 -14.32 -22.30
N VAL A 139 1.31 -15.64 -22.17
CA VAL A 139 1.94 -16.48 -23.21
C VAL A 139 1.21 -16.51 -24.54
N LEU A 140 -0.09 -16.20 -24.56
CA LEU A 140 -0.92 -16.15 -25.77
C LEU A 140 -0.96 -14.75 -26.41
N PHE A 141 -0.36 -13.73 -25.78
CA PHE A 141 -0.41 -12.34 -26.23
C PHE A 141 0.81 -12.06 -27.11
N PHE A 142 0.87 -12.71 -28.27
CA PHE A 142 2.00 -12.62 -29.20
C PHE A 142 2.18 -11.24 -29.85
N LEU A 143 1.14 -10.39 -29.83
CA LEU A 143 1.20 -8.99 -30.26
C LEU A 143 1.56 -8.01 -29.13
N GLY A 144 1.79 -8.56 -27.94
CA GLY A 144 2.18 -7.85 -26.74
C GLY A 144 1.03 -7.64 -25.75
N GLN A 145 1.38 -7.62 -24.46
CA GLN A 145 0.47 -7.27 -23.37
C GLN A 145 0.60 -5.79 -23.00
N PRO A 146 -0.50 -5.08 -22.79
CA PRO A 146 -0.45 -3.66 -22.47
C PRO A 146 0.10 -3.40 -21.06
N LEU A 147 0.98 -2.40 -20.96
CA LEU A 147 1.27 -1.68 -19.73
C LEU A 147 0.91 -0.20 -19.99
N GLY A 148 -0.24 0.19 -19.47
CA GLY A 148 -0.81 1.53 -19.68
C GLY A 148 -0.28 2.50 -18.64
N LEU A 149 0.14 3.69 -19.08
CA LEU A 149 0.59 4.77 -18.22
C LEU A 149 -0.07 6.08 -18.66
N SER A 150 -0.67 6.79 -17.72
CA SER A 150 -1.03 8.19 -17.93
C SER A 150 0.18 9.09 -17.82
N ASP A 151 0.06 10.32 -18.32
CA ASP A 151 1.14 11.31 -18.25
C ASP A 151 1.61 11.50 -16.80
N SER A 152 0.68 11.53 -15.84
CA SER A 152 1.02 11.64 -14.41
C SER A 152 1.76 10.40 -13.88
N CYS A 153 1.47 9.20 -14.37
CA CYS A 153 2.18 8.01 -13.91
C CYS A 153 3.57 7.91 -14.53
N SER A 154 3.72 8.29 -15.80
CA SER A 154 5.00 8.23 -16.51
C SER A 154 6.09 9.11 -15.87
N ILE A 155 5.71 10.19 -15.17
CA ILE A 155 6.64 11.06 -14.43
C ILE A 155 6.96 10.55 -13.01
N HIS A 156 6.18 9.60 -12.48
CA HIS A 156 6.36 9.06 -11.13
C HIS A 156 6.99 7.67 -11.22
N VAL A 157 8.33 7.62 -11.12
CA VAL A 157 9.13 6.40 -11.28
C VAL A 157 8.62 5.24 -10.40
N GLY A 158 8.24 5.51 -9.15
CA GLY A 158 7.66 4.48 -8.27
C GLY A 158 6.39 3.83 -8.82
N VAL A 159 5.54 4.59 -9.52
CA VAL A 159 4.35 4.03 -10.18
C VAL A 159 4.75 3.16 -11.38
N VAL A 160 5.74 3.58 -12.17
CA VAL A 160 6.21 2.73 -13.28
C VAL A 160 6.89 1.46 -12.77
N ILE A 161 7.65 1.54 -11.67
CA ILE A 161 8.21 0.37 -10.97
C ILE A 161 7.08 -0.59 -10.54
N HIS A 162 6.00 -0.05 -9.99
CA HIS A 162 4.81 -0.81 -9.58
C HIS A 162 4.16 -1.55 -10.75
N GLU A 163 3.91 -0.87 -11.87
CA GLU A 163 3.28 -1.49 -13.04
C GLU A 163 4.19 -2.55 -13.68
N ILE A 164 5.51 -2.35 -13.68
CA ILE A 164 6.46 -3.38 -14.07
C ILE A 164 6.40 -4.57 -13.08
N GLY A 165 6.25 -4.29 -11.78
CA GLY A 165 6.00 -5.31 -10.74
C GLY A 165 4.86 -6.24 -11.10
N HIS A 166 3.71 -5.68 -11.51
CA HIS A 166 2.60 -6.46 -12.03
C HIS A 166 2.99 -7.29 -13.27
N ALA A 167 3.64 -6.67 -14.27
CA ALA A 167 4.09 -7.37 -15.48
C ALA A 167 5.00 -8.58 -15.19
N ILE A 168 5.81 -8.53 -14.12
CA ILE A 168 6.68 -9.64 -13.72
C ILE A 168 5.99 -10.64 -12.77
N GLY A 169 4.75 -10.37 -12.35
CA GLY A 169 3.89 -11.29 -11.61
C GLY A 169 3.60 -10.92 -10.15
N PHE A 170 3.92 -9.70 -9.70
CA PHE A 170 3.61 -9.27 -8.35
C PHE A 170 2.14 -8.87 -8.22
N HIS A 171 1.49 -9.39 -7.20
CA HIS A 171 0.21 -8.89 -6.72
C HIS A 171 0.44 -7.72 -5.78
N HIS A 172 -0.64 -7.01 -5.45
CA HIS A 172 -0.56 -6.00 -4.40
C HIS A 172 -0.31 -6.64 -3.03
N GLU A 173 0.47 -5.96 -2.19
CA GLU A 173 0.83 -6.46 -0.86
C GLU A 173 -0.42 -6.61 0.03
N GLN A 174 -1.38 -5.67 -0.06
CA GLN A 174 -2.65 -5.79 0.66
C GLN A 174 -3.58 -6.85 0.07
N ASN A 175 -3.21 -7.63 -0.94
CA ASN A 175 -3.95 -8.81 -1.37
C ASN A 175 -3.43 -10.11 -0.74
N ARG A 176 -2.35 -10.08 0.04
CA ARG A 176 -1.87 -11.29 0.74
C ARG A 176 -2.93 -11.86 1.69
N ILE A 177 -2.97 -13.18 1.81
CA ILE A 177 -3.90 -13.89 2.72
C ILE A 177 -3.65 -13.60 4.21
N ASP A 178 -2.41 -13.27 4.57
CA ASP A 178 -2.03 -12.93 5.94
C ASP A 178 -2.31 -11.46 6.30
N ARG A 179 -2.76 -10.63 5.33
CA ARG A 179 -3.00 -9.19 5.53
C ARG A 179 -3.91 -8.89 6.72
N LYS A 180 -4.86 -9.80 7.04
CA LYS A 180 -5.79 -9.60 8.16
C LYS A 180 -5.07 -9.46 9.49
N ASN A 181 -3.81 -9.88 9.61
CA ASN A 181 -2.98 -9.72 10.80
C ASN A 181 -2.28 -8.35 10.86
N HIS A 182 -2.33 -7.57 9.79
CA HIS A 182 -1.51 -6.37 9.57
C HIS A 182 -2.36 -5.12 9.35
N VAL A 183 -3.42 -5.25 8.55
CA VAL A 183 -4.31 -4.17 8.14
C VAL A 183 -5.78 -4.56 8.33
N LYS A 184 -6.65 -3.56 8.38
CA LYS A 184 -8.11 -3.71 8.36
C LYS A 184 -8.66 -2.91 7.18
N VAL A 185 -9.48 -3.57 6.38
CA VAL A 185 -10.21 -2.95 5.27
C VAL A 185 -11.51 -2.33 5.81
N LEU A 186 -11.76 -1.06 5.45
CA LEU A 186 -12.92 -0.29 5.87
C LEU A 186 -13.92 -0.18 4.71
N TRP A 187 -14.60 -1.29 4.44
CA TRP A 187 -15.54 -1.48 3.33
C TRP A 187 -16.59 -0.37 3.21
N GLN A 188 -17.03 0.20 4.33
CA GLN A 188 -18.00 1.30 4.36
C GLN A 188 -17.53 2.57 3.63
N ASN A 189 -16.22 2.78 3.50
CA ASN A 189 -15.61 3.95 2.86
C ASN A 189 -15.33 3.76 1.36
N MET A 190 -15.66 2.60 0.78
CA MET A 190 -15.45 2.29 -0.63
C MET A 190 -16.76 2.21 -1.41
N ALA A 191 -16.65 2.41 -2.73
CA ALA A 191 -17.71 2.03 -3.66
C ALA A 191 -17.70 0.51 -3.86
N LEU A 192 -18.84 -0.06 -4.22
CA LEU A 192 -19.03 -1.51 -4.20
C LEU A 192 -18.29 -2.21 -5.34
N ASP A 193 -18.35 -1.56 -6.50
CA ASP A 193 -17.60 -1.91 -7.70
C ASP A 193 -16.09 -1.75 -7.51
N THR A 194 -15.57 -1.33 -6.34
CA THR A 194 -14.13 -1.31 -6.09
C THR A 194 -13.68 -2.37 -5.07
N PHE A 195 -14.60 -3.12 -4.46
CA PHE A 195 -14.27 -4.12 -3.42
C PHE A 195 -13.34 -5.21 -3.95
N PHE A 196 -13.44 -5.53 -5.25
CA PHE A 196 -12.62 -6.57 -5.86
C PHE A 196 -11.11 -6.30 -5.77
N ASN A 197 -10.70 -5.02 -5.71
CA ASN A 197 -9.30 -4.61 -5.56
C ASN A 197 -8.71 -5.02 -4.20
N TYR A 198 -9.56 -5.36 -3.24
CA TYR A 198 -9.21 -5.82 -1.92
C TYR A 198 -9.57 -7.29 -1.72
N ILE A 199 -9.75 -8.09 -2.77
CA ILE A 199 -9.94 -9.53 -2.56
C ILE A 199 -8.59 -10.19 -2.29
N PRO A 200 -8.44 -10.97 -1.20
CA PRO A 200 -7.22 -11.72 -0.96
C PRO A 200 -6.92 -12.72 -2.07
N THR A 201 -5.65 -12.88 -2.38
CA THR A 201 -5.12 -13.83 -3.35
C THR A 201 -4.04 -14.66 -2.64
N ILE A 202 -4.03 -15.99 -2.83
CA ILE A 202 -2.86 -16.78 -2.41
C ILE A 202 -1.69 -16.37 -3.29
N THR A 203 -0.76 -15.66 -2.67
CA THR A 203 0.53 -15.27 -3.24
C THR A 203 1.61 -16.15 -2.64
N GLU A 204 2.62 -16.49 -3.43
CA GLU A 204 3.86 -17.01 -2.88
C GLU A 204 4.53 -15.84 -2.15
N ASN A 205 4.53 -15.87 -0.82
CA ASN A 205 5.10 -14.80 -0.01
C ASN A 205 6.62 -14.95 0.15
N TYR A 206 7.23 -16.03 -0.36
CA TYR A 206 8.67 -16.28 -0.31
C TYR A 206 9.25 -16.21 1.11
N ASN A 207 8.43 -16.57 2.11
CA ASN A 207 8.71 -16.40 3.53
C ASN A 207 9.09 -14.95 3.94
N SER A 208 8.67 -13.97 3.16
CA SER A 208 8.87 -12.55 3.45
C SER A 208 7.80 -12.06 4.43
N PRO A 209 8.16 -11.22 5.43
CA PRO A 209 7.18 -10.57 6.29
C PRO A 209 6.26 -9.66 5.46
N TYR A 210 5.10 -9.31 6.02
CA TYR A 210 4.21 -8.30 5.41
C TYR A 210 4.90 -6.94 5.36
N ASP A 211 5.06 -6.40 4.16
CA ASP A 211 5.83 -5.19 3.93
C ASP A 211 4.95 -3.96 3.67
N TYR A 212 4.68 -3.21 4.73
CA TYR A 212 3.91 -1.97 4.66
C TYR A 212 4.53 -0.93 3.73
N TYR A 213 5.84 -0.97 3.46
CA TYR A 213 6.54 -0.03 2.59
C TYR A 213 6.81 -0.58 1.18
N SER A 214 6.26 -1.77 0.86
CA SER A 214 6.32 -2.31 -0.50
C SER A 214 5.75 -1.31 -1.50
N VAL A 215 6.40 -1.19 -2.66
CA VAL A 215 5.88 -0.40 -3.79
C VAL A 215 4.53 -0.95 -4.27
N MET A 216 4.23 -2.22 -3.99
CA MET A 216 2.98 -2.90 -4.33
C MET A 216 1.87 -2.68 -3.29
N HIS A 217 2.11 -1.93 -2.21
CA HIS A 217 1.13 -1.71 -1.16
C HIS A 217 0.25 -0.49 -1.45
N TYR A 218 -1.07 -0.67 -1.43
CA TYR A 218 -2.02 0.45 -1.55
C TYR A 218 -1.87 1.50 -0.46
N SER A 219 -2.16 2.75 -0.83
CA SER A 219 -2.34 3.83 0.13
C SER A 219 -3.59 3.62 0.99
N MET A 220 -3.65 4.32 2.12
CA MET A 220 -4.81 4.30 3.01
C MET A 220 -6.10 4.87 2.39
N LEU A 221 -6.01 5.61 1.27
CA LEU A 221 -7.15 6.27 0.61
C LEU A 221 -7.53 5.62 -0.72
N SER A 222 -6.86 4.53 -1.12
CA SER A 222 -7.13 3.86 -2.38
C SER A 222 -8.61 3.46 -2.47
N PHE A 223 -9.28 3.87 -3.55
CA PHE A 223 -10.72 3.65 -3.78
C PHE A 223 -11.68 4.27 -2.75
N SER A 224 -11.24 5.29 -2.01
CA SER A 224 -12.11 6.02 -1.07
C SER A 224 -13.21 6.79 -1.82
N LYS A 225 -14.47 6.55 -1.46
CA LYS A 225 -15.60 7.31 -2.02
C LYS A 225 -15.88 8.63 -1.31
N ASN A 226 -15.31 8.83 -0.12
CA ASN A 226 -15.67 9.93 0.79
C ASN A 226 -14.45 10.65 1.40
N GLY A 227 -13.24 10.36 0.90
CA GLY A 227 -11.98 10.90 1.42
C GLY A 227 -11.58 10.38 2.79
N SER A 228 -12.29 9.37 3.33
CA SER A 228 -11.89 8.66 4.55
C SER A 228 -11.06 7.43 4.22
N SER A 229 -10.30 6.96 5.20
CA SER A 229 -9.42 5.80 5.10
C SER A 229 -10.19 4.56 4.65
N THR A 230 -9.70 3.85 3.64
CA THR A 230 -10.20 2.53 3.19
C THR A 230 -9.36 1.40 3.75
N LEU A 231 -8.10 1.70 4.10
CA LEU A 231 -7.15 0.75 4.67
C LEU A 231 -6.42 1.36 5.87
N VAL A 232 -6.44 0.66 6.99
CA VAL A 232 -5.82 1.13 8.24
C VAL A 232 -4.95 0.03 8.83
N THR A 233 -3.76 0.39 9.32
CA THR A 233 -2.87 -0.55 9.99
C THR A 233 -3.41 -0.91 11.37
N LYS A 234 -3.28 -2.18 11.76
CA LYS A 234 -3.61 -2.62 13.13
C LYS A 234 -2.70 -1.98 14.17
N ASP A 235 -1.43 -1.82 13.83
CA ASP A 235 -0.50 -0.99 14.59
C ASP A 235 -0.45 0.41 13.96
N PRO A 236 -1.02 1.43 14.61
CA PRO A 236 -1.14 2.77 14.02
C PRO A 236 0.22 3.43 13.76
N ARG A 237 1.30 2.99 14.41
CA ARG A 237 2.67 3.51 14.16
C ARG A 237 3.13 3.24 12.73
N LYS A 238 2.57 2.21 12.07
CA LYS A 238 2.93 1.78 10.71
C LYS A 238 2.10 2.46 9.63
N GLN A 239 1.11 3.29 9.99
CA GLN A 239 0.14 3.87 9.06
C GLN A 239 0.79 4.69 7.93
N GLY A 240 1.85 5.44 8.24
CA GLY A 240 2.58 6.28 7.28
C GLY A 240 3.54 5.54 6.35
N LEU A 241 3.71 4.22 6.50
CA LEU A 241 4.54 3.43 5.58
C LEU A 241 3.78 3.08 4.30
N MET A 242 2.46 2.93 4.37
CA MET A 242 1.64 2.40 3.27
C MET A 242 1.44 3.40 2.14
N GLY A 243 1.66 2.95 0.89
CA GLY A 243 1.37 3.73 -0.32
C GLY A 243 2.35 4.86 -0.62
N TYR A 244 3.53 4.85 0.00
CA TYR A 244 4.60 5.83 -0.23
C TYR A 244 5.91 5.21 -0.73
N GLY A 245 5.88 3.94 -1.15
CA GLY A 245 7.02 3.32 -1.83
C GLY A 245 7.28 4.03 -3.16
N ASP A 246 8.36 4.79 -3.26
CA ASP A 246 8.84 5.45 -4.48
C ASP A 246 9.88 4.61 -5.24
N GLN A 247 10.32 3.52 -4.61
CA GLN A 247 11.27 2.55 -5.11
C GLN A 247 10.97 1.17 -4.54
N LEU A 248 11.55 0.12 -5.13
CA LEU A 248 11.50 -1.23 -4.56
C LEU A 248 12.00 -1.23 -3.11
N SER A 249 11.19 -1.76 -2.21
CA SER A 249 11.58 -2.07 -0.84
C SER A 249 12.63 -3.20 -0.79
N HIS A 250 13.14 -3.52 0.40
CA HIS A 250 14.01 -4.69 0.55
C HIS A 250 13.27 -5.99 0.23
N MET A 251 12.01 -6.11 0.69
CA MET A 251 11.22 -7.31 0.47
C MET A 251 10.75 -7.44 -0.98
N ASP A 252 10.48 -6.33 -1.68
CA ASP A 252 10.20 -6.35 -3.12
C ASP A 252 11.37 -6.97 -3.90
N LYS A 253 12.61 -6.50 -3.62
CA LYS A 253 13.83 -7.00 -4.28
C LYS A 253 14.07 -8.46 -3.97
N ARG A 254 14.00 -8.84 -2.67
CA ARG A 254 14.20 -10.22 -2.23
C ARG A 254 13.19 -11.16 -2.87
N SER A 255 11.91 -10.80 -2.85
CA SER A 255 10.84 -11.62 -3.44
C SER A 255 11.04 -11.78 -4.95
N ALA A 256 11.46 -10.73 -5.68
CA ALA A 256 11.72 -10.84 -7.11
C ALA A 256 12.91 -11.75 -7.40
N ASN A 257 13.97 -11.62 -6.60
CA ASN A 257 15.18 -12.43 -6.73
C ASN A 257 14.95 -13.90 -6.37
N LEU A 258 14.03 -14.20 -5.46
CA LEU A 258 13.58 -15.57 -5.20
C LEU A 258 12.64 -16.07 -6.31
N GLN A 259 11.70 -15.24 -6.76
CA GLN A 259 10.75 -15.59 -7.82
C GLN A 259 11.44 -15.97 -9.12
N TYR A 260 12.53 -15.30 -9.47
CA TYR A 260 13.26 -15.51 -10.72
C TYR A 260 14.59 -16.25 -10.57
N ASP A 261 14.77 -16.93 -9.42
CA ASP A 261 15.94 -17.76 -9.09
C ASP A 261 17.28 -17.01 -9.21
N CYS A 262 17.27 -15.68 -9.06
CA CYS A 262 18.46 -14.83 -9.11
C CYS A 262 19.45 -15.20 -8.00
N ILE A 263 18.94 -15.44 -6.78
CA ILE A 263 19.80 -15.82 -5.64
C ILE A 263 20.52 -17.13 -5.93
N LYS A 264 19.80 -18.14 -6.44
CA LYS A 264 20.40 -19.43 -6.82
C LYS A 264 21.53 -19.24 -7.82
N LYS A 265 21.31 -18.45 -8.88
CA LYS A 265 22.33 -18.14 -9.89
C LYS A 265 23.55 -17.43 -9.31
N TRP A 266 23.32 -16.47 -8.40
CA TRP A 266 24.41 -15.77 -7.73
C TRP A 266 25.21 -16.71 -6.82
N LEU A 267 24.57 -17.58 -6.05
CA LEU A 267 25.26 -18.59 -5.24
C LEU A 267 26.15 -19.50 -6.09
N GLU A 268 25.64 -19.99 -7.22
CA GLU A 268 26.40 -20.80 -8.18
C GLU A 268 27.60 -20.01 -8.73
N SER A 269 27.39 -18.77 -9.17
CA SER A 269 28.47 -17.91 -9.70
C SER A 269 29.53 -17.54 -8.66
N CYS A 270 29.14 -17.50 -7.38
CA CYS A 270 29.99 -17.18 -6.25
C CYS A 270 30.62 -18.43 -5.61
N ASN A 271 30.36 -19.63 -6.15
CA ASN A 271 30.78 -20.91 -5.58
C ASN A 271 30.35 -21.12 -4.12
N LEU A 272 29.12 -20.70 -3.78
CA LEU A 272 28.51 -20.89 -2.45
C LEU A 272 27.52 -22.05 -2.48
N SER A 273 27.62 -22.97 -1.52
CA SER A 273 26.72 -24.13 -1.41
C SER A 273 25.33 -23.78 -0.88
N GLU A 274 25.23 -22.72 -0.08
CA GLU A 274 24.00 -22.19 0.50
C GLU A 274 24.12 -20.68 0.71
N ASP A 275 22.98 -19.98 0.88
CA ASP A 275 22.97 -18.55 1.12
C ASP A 275 23.39 -18.25 2.57
N PRO A 276 24.55 -17.60 2.81
CA PRO A 276 25.01 -17.29 4.17
C PRO A 276 24.18 -16.17 4.83
N CYS A 277 23.38 -15.44 4.06
CA CYS A 277 22.67 -14.27 4.55
C CYS A 277 21.49 -14.64 5.44
N GLN A 278 21.43 -14.03 6.62
CA GLN A 278 20.40 -14.29 7.65
C GLN A 278 19.38 -13.15 7.72
N ASN A 279 18.35 -13.32 8.56
CA ASN A 279 17.38 -12.26 8.88
C ASN A 279 16.74 -11.58 7.65
N PHE A 280 16.36 -12.38 6.65
CA PHE A 280 15.83 -11.92 5.36
C PHE A 280 16.84 -11.15 4.48
N GLY A 281 18.13 -11.25 4.77
CA GLY A 281 19.18 -10.94 3.81
C GLY A 281 19.18 -11.93 2.64
N TYR A 282 19.88 -11.57 1.57
CA TYR A 282 20.13 -12.47 0.43
C TYR A 282 21.45 -12.14 -0.25
N THR A 283 22.12 -13.15 -0.79
CA THR A 283 23.35 -12.96 -1.57
C THR A 283 23.04 -12.25 -2.88
N GLY A 284 23.82 -11.22 -3.21
CA GLY A 284 23.73 -10.50 -4.48
C GLY A 284 24.81 -10.90 -5.50
N ALA A 285 24.74 -10.30 -6.69
CA ALA A 285 25.69 -10.52 -7.79
C ALA A 285 27.16 -10.22 -7.42
N SER A 286 27.41 -9.40 -6.39
CA SER A 286 28.74 -9.10 -5.87
C SER A 286 29.27 -10.12 -4.86
N CYS A 287 28.58 -11.26 -4.69
CA CYS A 287 28.91 -12.30 -3.69
C CYS A 287 28.88 -11.79 -2.24
N SER A 288 28.09 -10.74 -1.98
CA SER A 288 27.90 -10.15 -0.66
C SER A 288 26.42 -10.10 -0.29
N CYS A 289 26.10 -10.13 1.00
CA CYS A 289 24.72 -10.03 1.46
C CYS A 289 24.14 -8.63 1.28
N HIS A 290 22.95 -8.57 0.72
CA HIS A 290 22.06 -7.42 0.84
C HIS A 290 21.27 -7.57 2.13
N CYS A 291 21.52 -6.69 3.10
CA CYS A 291 20.90 -6.75 4.42
C CYS A 291 19.68 -5.82 4.54
N PRO A 292 18.57 -6.30 5.14
CA PRO A 292 17.43 -5.43 5.42
C PRO A 292 17.74 -4.45 6.55
N GLU A 293 16.97 -3.36 6.58
CA GLU A 293 16.96 -2.41 7.70
C GLU A 293 16.76 -3.14 9.04
N GLY A 294 17.47 -2.69 10.08
CA GLY A 294 17.42 -3.31 11.41
C GLY A 294 18.34 -4.52 11.60
N THR A 295 19.19 -4.83 10.61
CA THR A 295 20.23 -5.87 10.74
C THR A 295 21.64 -5.30 10.59
N ALA A 296 22.63 -6.01 11.11
CA ALA A 296 24.05 -5.66 11.03
C ALA A 296 24.91 -6.92 10.83
N GLY A 297 26.19 -6.71 10.50
CA GLY A 297 27.13 -7.79 10.15
C GLY A 297 27.23 -8.01 8.64
N THR A 298 28.25 -8.74 8.19
CA THR A 298 28.46 -8.99 6.75
C THR A 298 27.44 -9.97 6.18
N ASN A 299 26.85 -10.82 7.02
CA ASN A 299 25.85 -11.82 6.65
C ASN A 299 24.48 -11.48 7.23
N CYS A 300 24.28 -10.22 7.67
CA CYS A 300 23.06 -9.76 8.32
C CYS A 300 22.69 -10.57 9.58
N GLU A 301 23.67 -11.22 10.21
CA GLU A 301 23.49 -12.17 11.30
C GLU A 301 23.02 -11.52 12.61
N THR A 302 23.30 -10.23 12.79
CA THR A 302 22.90 -9.50 13.99
C THR A 302 21.57 -8.81 13.75
N LEU A 303 20.51 -9.26 14.43
CA LEU A 303 19.22 -8.58 14.46
C LEU A 303 19.24 -7.46 15.51
N VAL A 304 19.42 -6.21 15.06
CA VAL A 304 19.39 -5.02 15.92
C VAL A 304 17.95 -4.63 16.26
N LYS A 305 17.07 -4.71 15.26
CA LYS A 305 15.64 -4.34 15.38
C LYS A 305 14.83 -5.09 14.30
N PRO A 306 13.57 -5.49 14.58
CA PRO A 306 12.71 -6.06 13.54
C PRO A 306 12.55 -5.10 12.34
N TYR A 307 12.58 -5.65 11.12
CA TYR A 307 12.56 -4.90 9.86
C TYR A 307 11.56 -3.73 9.85
N THR A 308 10.30 -4.00 10.14
CA THR A 308 9.25 -2.96 10.12
C THR A 308 9.47 -1.90 11.21
N GLU A 309 9.98 -2.25 12.38
CA GLU A 309 10.25 -1.27 13.44
C GLU A 309 11.47 -0.40 13.09
N ALA A 310 12.46 -0.96 12.39
CA ALA A 310 13.58 -0.18 11.83
C ALA A 310 13.10 0.80 10.73
N LEU A 311 12.19 0.37 9.86
CA LEU A 311 11.56 1.25 8.88
C LEU A 311 10.75 2.38 9.54
N VAL A 312 9.95 2.07 10.57
CA VAL A 312 9.19 3.11 11.30
C VAL A 312 10.13 4.16 11.89
N GLU A 313 11.24 3.76 12.50
CA GLU A 313 12.21 4.68 13.07
C GLU A 313 12.90 5.53 11.99
N LYS A 314 13.29 4.90 10.88
CA LYS A 314 13.99 5.56 9.76
C LYS A 314 13.10 6.54 9.00
N LEU A 315 11.88 6.12 8.66
CA LEU A 315 10.99 6.83 7.73
C LEU A 315 9.92 7.67 8.43
N LEU A 316 9.57 7.37 9.67
CA LEU A 316 8.55 8.08 10.45
C LEU A 316 9.14 8.60 11.79
N PRO A 317 10.22 9.41 11.77
CA PRO A 317 10.93 9.82 12.98
C PRO A 317 10.10 10.67 13.94
N HIS A 318 8.99 11.25 13.47
CA HIS A 318 8.09 12.07 14.27
C HIS A 318 6.94 11.30 14.92
N ASN A 319 6.86 9.97 14.70
CA ASN A 319 5.95 9.12 15.45
C ASN A 319 6.24 9.21 16.95
N ARG A 320 5.19 9.28 17.78
CA ARG A 320 5.35 9.37 19.23
C ARG A 320 4.19 8.77 20.00
N VAL A 321 4.48 8.37 21.24
CA VAL A 321 3.50 7.91 22.22
C VAL A 321 3.49 8.86 23.40
N VAL A 322 2.32 9.43 23.72
CA VAL A 322 2.10 10.39 24.81
C VAL A 322 1.38 9.67 25.95
N ARG A 323 1.99 9.68 27.14
CA ARG A 323 1.48 8.98 28.34
C ARG A 323 1.21 9.92 29.53
N SER A 324 1.45 11.21 29.34
CA SER A 324 1.29 12.24 30.36
C SER A 324 0.46 13.39 29.81
N GLU A 325 -0.18 14.13 30.70
CA GLU A 325 -0.80 15.41 30.36
C GLU A 325 0.26 16.42 29.89
N GLY A 326 -0.16 17.39 29.08
CA GLY A 326 0.73 18.41 28.55
C GLY A 326 0.40 18.78 27.11
N ASN A 327 1.30 19.54 26.50
CA ASN A 327 1.09 20.07 25.15
C ASN A 327 1.62 19.12 24.07
N ILE A 328 0.86 19.02 22.99
CA ILE A 328 1.23 18.33 21.76
C ILE A 328 1.06 19.29 20.58
N SER A 329 1.97 19.20 19.62
CA SER A 329 1.89 20.00 18.39
C SER A 329 2.48 19.26 17.22
N THR A 330 2.14 19.71 16.02
CA THR A 330 2.88 19.36 14.80
C THR A 330 4.38 19.66 15.00
N PRO A 331 5.30 18.82 14.49
CA PRO A 331 6.74 19.10 14.49
C PRO A 331 7.04 20.52 14.01
N GLU A 332 7.95 21.20 14.70
CA GLU A 332 8.40 22.58 14.41
C GLU A 332 7.34 23.70 14.52
N TYR A 333 6.12 23.40 14.99
CA TYR A 333 5.11 24.44 15.27
C TYR A 333 5.70 25.58 16.12
N PRO A 334 5.44 26.88 15.80
CA PRO A 334 4.47 27.37 14.81
C PRO A 334 5.07 27.63 13.41
N LYS A 335 6.21 27.04 13.05
CA LYS A 335 6.79 27.21 11.70
C LYS A 335 5.92 26.53 10.63
N PRO A 336 5.97 27.01 9.38
CA PRO A 336 5.37 26.32 8.24
C PRO A 336 5.80 24.86 8.15
N GLN A 337 4.86 23.96 7.82
CA GLN A 337 5.14 22.52 7.79
C GLN A 337 6.08 22.12 6.65
N GLN A 338 6.85 21.07 6.92
CA GLN A 338 7.65 20.40 5.90
C GLN A 338 6.76 19.63 4.91
N ARG A 339 7.16 19.62 3.63
CA ARG A 339 6.45 18.88 2.59
C ARG A 339 6.55 17.38 2.86
N GLY A 340 5.45 16.65 2.62
CA GLY A 340 5.42 15.20 2.83
C GLY A 340 5.46 14.76 4.30
N LEU A 341 5.33 15.69 5.26
CA LEU A 341 5.37 15.36 6.69
C LEU A 341 4.24 14.38 7.05
N GLN A 342 4.62 13.25 7.63
CA GLN A 342 3.68 12.25 8.12
C GLN A 342 4.11 11.74 9.48
N PHE A 343 3.16 11.60 10.40
CA PHE A 343 3.41 11.01 11.71
C PHE A 343 2.14 10.62 12.42
N THR A 344 2.31 9.71 13.38
CA THR A 344 1.27 9.22 14.27
C THR A 344 1.60 9.65 15.69
N THR A 345 0.65 10.32 16.35
CA THR A 345 0.67 10.52 17.80
C THR A 345 -0.34 9.58 18.44
N ILE A 346 0.14 8.65 19.26
CA ILE A 346 -0.71 7.76 20.06
C ILE A 346 -0.75 8.33 21.48
N ILE A 347 -1.94 8.55 22.01
CA ILE A 347 -2.13 9.10 23.35
C ILE A 347 -2.79 8.01 24.20
N LEU A 348 -2.15 7.68 25.31
CA LEU A 348 -2.57 6.61 26.21
C LEU A 348 -2.81 7.21 27.59
N ALA A 349 -4.07 7.23 28.01
CA ALA A 349 -4.45 7.60 29.36
C ALA A 349 -4.17 6.45 30.34
N PRO A 350 -3.97 6.77 31.64
CA PRO A 350 -3.96 5.77 32.70
C PRO A 350 -5.25 4.94 32.71
N ARG A 351 -5.20 3.79 33.39
CA ARG A 351 -6.37 2.94 33.60
C ARG A 351 -7.52 3.77 34.18
N CYS A 352 -8.74 3.49 33.72
CA CYS A 352 -9.95 4.19 34.15
C CYS A 352 -9.95 5.71 33.90
N SER A 353 -9.21 6.17 32.89
CA SER A 353 -9.23 7.56 32.45
C SER A 353 -9.54 7.66 30.96
N SER A 354 -10.31 8.69 30.61
CA SER A 354 -10.54 9.16 29.25
C SER A 354 -9.61 10.34 28.94
N ILE A 355 -9.43 10.63 27.67
CA ILE A 355 -8.55 11.68 27.15
C ILE A 355 -9.41 12.84 26.68
N VAL A 356 -9.02 14.06 27.04
CA VAL A 356 -9.56 15.29 26.48
C VAL A 356 -8.43 16.03 25.76
N LEU A 357 -8.63 16.24 24.46
CA LEU A 357 -7.79 17.07 23.60
C LEU A 357 -8.40 18.45 23.46
N LEU A 358 -7.76 19.46 24.02
CA LEU A 358 -8.13 20.87 23.84
C LEU A 358 -7.27 21.49 22.76
N PHE A 359 -7.84 21.87 21.62
CA PHE A 359 -7.11 22.52 20.54
C PHE A 359 -7.00 24.03 20.78
N HIS A 360 -5.78 24.55 20.66
CA HIS A 360 -5.47 25.98 20.77
C HIS A 360 -5.26 26.62 19.40
N ASP A 361 -4.70 25.88 18.45
CA ASP A 361 -4.58 26.29 17.05
C ASP A 361 -4.73 25.06 16.15
N PHE A 362 -5.32 25.27 14.98
CA PHE A 362 -5.46 24.27 13.93
C PHE A 362 -5.50 24.97 12.57
N ASP A 363 -4.38 24.95 11.88
CA ASP A 363 -4.16 25.59 10.59
C ASP A 363 -3.44 24.58 9.69
N VAL A 364 -4.26 23.76 9.02
CA VAL A 364 -3.85 22.75 8.03
C VAL A 364 -4.44 23.16 6.69
N ARG A 365 -3.93 22.63 5.58
CA ARG A 365 -4.44 22.98 4.25
C ARG A 365 -5.95 22.75 4.13
N GLN A 366 -6.66 23.66 3.46
CA GLN A 366 -8.10 23.58 3.26
C GLN A 366 -8.54 22.33 2.51
N ARG A 367 -9.79 21.91 2.71
CA ARG A 367 -10.40 20.88 1.87
C ARG A 367 -10.35 21.29 0.41
N CYS A 368 -10.29 20.30 -0.48
CA CYS A 368 -10.46 20.52 -1.90
C CYS A 368 -11.39 19.49 -2.52
N SER A 369 -11.98 19.86 -3.65
CA SER A 369 -12.81 18.96 -4.44
C SER A 369 -11.91 18.10 -5.30
N TYR A 370 -11.92 16.79 -5.05
CA TYR A 370 -11.37 15.81 -5.99
C TYR A 370 -12.51 15.29 -6.89
N THR A 371 -12.15 14.66 -8.02
CA THR A 371 -13.08 14.13 -9.02
C THR A 371 -14.26 13.40 -8.36
N GLY A 372 -15.49 13.89 -8.59
CA GLY A 372 -16.71 13.43 -7.90
C GLY A 372 -17.36 14.40 -6.92
N GLY A 373 -16.81 15.62 -6.74
CA GLY A 373 -17.49 16.72 -6.03
C GLY A 373 -17.45 16.65 -4.50
N ASN A 374 -16.68 15.73 -3.93
CA ASN A 374 -16.57 15.59 -2.47
C ASN A 374 -15.51 16.53 -1.89
N ASN A 375 -15.92 17.33 -0.91
CA ASN A 375 -15.05 18.24 -0.16
C ASN A 375 -14.24 17.45 0.88
N ILE A 376 -13.00 17.06 0.55
CA ILE A 376 -12.16 16.15 1.35
C ILE A 376 -10.84 16.79 1.78
N CYS A 377 -10.18 16.23 2.80
CA CYS A 377 -8.80 16.58 3.17
C CYS A 377 -7.82 15.94 2.17
N CYS A 378 -7.82 16.50 0.96
CA CYS A 378 -7.16 15.95 -0.21
C CYS A 378 -5.64 15.88 -0.01
N VAL A 379 -5.07 16.98 0.46
CA VAL A 379 -3.62 17.17 0.56
C VAL A 379 -3.13 16.82 1.96
N ASP A 380 -3.33 17.72 2.90
CA ASP A 380 -2.92 17.57 4.27
C ASP A 380 -4.15 17.37 5.13
N GLY A 381 -4.02 16.61 6.21
CA GLY A 381 -5.12 16.39 7.12
C GLY A 381 -4.70 15.65 8.36
N VAL A 382 -5.51 15.80 9.41
CA VAL A 382 -5.36 15.07 10.66
C VAL A 382 -6.55 14.17 10.85
N GLU A 383 -6.33 12.86 10.83
CA GLU A 383 -7.33 11.88 11.24
C GLU A 383 -7.24 11.72 12.76
N ILE A 384 -8.36 11.90 13.47
CA ILE A 384 -8.44 11.70 14.92
C ILE A 384 -9.39 10.53 15.19
N ARG A 385 -8.86 9.50 15.85
CA ARG A 385 -9.56 8.26 16.19
C ARG A 385 -9.75 8.19 17.71
N THR A 386 -11.00 8.20 18.16
CA THR A 386 -11.37 8.36 19.58
C THR A 386 -12.10 7.17 20.18
N ARG A 387 -12.49 6.19 19.37
CA ARG A 387 -13.28 5.03 19.78
C ARG A 387 -12.37 3.95 20.34
N GLY A 388 -12.06 3.98 21.63
CA GLY A 388 -11.03 3.14 22.27
C GLY A 388 -11.00 1.65 21.88
N ALA A 389 -12.15 1.02 21.61
CA ALA A 389 -12.21 -0.39 21.17
C ALA A 389 -12.03 -0.61 19.64
N ASP A 390 -12.19 0.44 18.82
CA ASP A 390 -12.00 0.42 17.37
C ASP A 390 -11.20 1.65 16.90
N LEU A 391 -9.88 1.61 17.11
CA LEU A 391 -8.93 2.63 16.63
C LEU A 391 -8.66 2.56 15.12
N THR A 392 -9.53 1.89 14.37
CA THR A 392 -9.42 1.83 12.91
C THR A 392 -10.31 2.84 12.19
N SER A 393 -11.20 3.53 12.90
CA SER A 393 -12.07 4.56 12.31
C SER A 393 -11.87 5.91 13.00
N GLY A 394 -11.64 6.94 12.20
CA GLY A 394 -11.47 8.32 12.68
C GLY A 394 -12.20 9.34 11.82
N LYS A 395 -12.22 10.57 12.31
CA LYS A 395 -12.69 11.72 11.55
C LYS A 395 -11.49 12.53 11.05
N TRP A 396 -11.52 12.88 9.77
CA TRP A 396 -10.54 13.74 9.13
C TRP A 396 -10.87 15.21 9.31
N TYR A 397 -9.87 15.98 9.72
CA TYR A 397 -9.90 17.42 9.88
C TYR A 397 -8.79 18.07 9.05
N CYS A 398 -9.11 19.20 8.44
CA CYS A 398 -8.17 20.02 7.68
C CYS A 398 -8.67 21.46 7.64
N GLY A 399 -8.00 22.38 6.94
CA GLY A 399 -8.33 23.80 7.01
C GLY A 399 -8.20 24.35 8.44
N ARG A 400 -9.24 25.07 8.86
CA ARG A 400 -9.42 25.59 10.23
C ARG A 400 -10.67 25.00 10.89
N GLU A 401 -10.95 23.74 10.59
CA GLU A 401 -12.16 23.04 11.03
C GLU A 401 -12.23 22.83 12.54
N ILE A 402 -11.10 22.87 13.24
CA ILE A 402 -11.05 22.82 14.70
C ILE A 402 -10.75 24.24 15.20
N SER A 403 -11.77 24.90 15.74
CA SER A 403 -11.59 26.24 16.32
C SER A 403 -10.85 26.16 17.66
N ALA A 404 -10.09 27.21 17.99
CA ALA A 404 -9.45 27.33 19.30
C ALA A 404 -10.49 27.19 20.43
N GLY A 405 -10.17 26.42 21.47
CA GLY A 405 -11.08 26.09 22.56
C GLY A 405 -11.93 24.83 22.33
N THR A 406 -11.83 24.18 21.16
CA THR A 406 -12.58 22.94 20.90
C THR A 406 -11.98 21.76 21.66
N GLU A 407 -12.83 21.02 22.38
CA GLU A 407 -12.48 19.77 23.04
C GLU A 407 -12.89 18.55 22.20
N ILE A 408 -11.98 17.59 22.02
CA ILE A 408 -12.26 16.26 21.49
C ILE A 408 -12.01 15.23 22.60
N LYS A 409 -13.02 14.41 22.90
CA LYS A 409 -13.00 13.44 24.01
C LYS A 409 -12.92 12.01 23.47
N SER A 410 -12.17 11.14 24.15
CA SER A 410 -12.13 9.71 23.84
C SER A 410 -13.28 8.94 24.50
N GLU A 411 -13.71 7.87 23.85
CA GLU A 411 -14.66 6.89 24.43
C GLU A 411 -13.95 5.88 25.35
N GLY A 412 -12.61 5.85 25.35
CA GLY A 412 -11.79 4.95 26.17
C GLY A 412 -10.45 5.58 26.56
N SER A 413 -9.44 4.77 26.86
CA SER A 413 -8.13 5.24 27.33
C SER A 413 -7.15 5.60 26.20
N GLU A 414 -7.58 5.61 24.95
CA GLU A 414 -6.69 5.76 23.80
C GLU A 414 -7.24 6.76 22.76
N ILE A 415 -6.36 7.59 22.23
CA ILE A 415 -6.57 8.39 21.01
C ILE A 415 -5.42 8.14 20.06
N VAL A 416 -5.73 7.96 18.78
CA VAL A 416 -4.73 7.97 17.69
C VAL A 416 -4.97 9.19 16.83
N MET A 417 -3.94 10.01 16.65
CA MET A 417 -3.90 11.10 15.70
C MET A 417 -2.92 10.77 14.59
N TYR A 418 -3.38 10.72 13.35
CA TYR A 418 -2.53 10.53 12.18
C TYR A 418 -2.50 11.82 11.35
N TYR A 419 -1.33 12.43 11.23
CA TYR A 419 -1.10 13.57 10.36
C TYR A 419 -0.61 13.06 9.01
N LYS A 420 -1.38 13.34 7.96
CA LYS A 420 -1.02 13.06 6.56
C LYS A 420 -0.59 14.36 5.91
N GLY A 421 0.61 14.40 5.36
CA GLY A 421 1.09 15.46 4.48
C GLY A 421 1.65 14.87 3.19
N TYR A 422 1.41 15.53 2.06
CA TYR A 422 1.81 15.02 0.74
C TYR A 422 3.03 15.78 0.20
N ASN A 423 3.89 15.09 -0.56
CA ASN A 423 5.09 15.70 -1.15
C ASN A 423 4.77 16.26 -2.54
N TYR A 424 4.70 17.58 -2.66
CA TYR A 424 4.46 18.28 -3.94
C TYR A 424 5.77 18.72 -4.56
N THR A 425 6.24 18.03 -5.59
CA THR A 425 7.27 18.56 -6.50
C THR A 425 6.67 19.27 -7.71
N SER A 426 5.46 18.88 -8.15
CA SER A 426 4.84 19.33 -9.40
C SER A 426 3.90 20.52 -9.28
N ILE A 427 3.49 20.90 -8.07
CA ILE A 427 2.53 21.98 -7.87
C ILE A 427 3.24 23.11 -7.11
N GLY A 428 3.66 24.15 -7.83
CA GLY A 428 4.45 25.30 -7.34
C GLY A 428 3.78 26.10 -6.23
N TYR A 429 3.75 25.54 -5.02
CA TYR A 429 3.04 26.09 -3.86
C TYR A 429 3.93 26.09 -2.61
N THR A 430 3.91 27.22 -1.90
CA THR A 430 4.45 27.41 -0.55
C THR A 430 3.32 27.21 0.44
N ALA A 431 3.48 26.30 1.40
CA ALA A 431 2.45 26.01 2.40
C ALA A 431 2.84 26.67 3.73
N ASP A 432 2.31 27.88 3.99
CA ASP A 432 2.50 28.63 5.25
C ASP A 432 1.59 28.11 6.40
N TYR A 433 1.17 26.85 6.33
CA TYR A 433 0.29 26.25 7.34
C TYR A 433 1.13 25.79 8.55
N ARG A 434 0.67 26.10 9.77
CA ARG A 434 1.43 25.87 11.01
C ARG A 434 1.19 24.51 11.63
N GLY A 435 0.01 23.93 11.41
CA GLY A 435 -0.35 22.60 11.86
C GLY A 435 -1.34 22.68 12.98
N TYR A 436 -1.17 21.86 14.00
CA TYR A 436 -2.01 21.94 15.19
C TYR A 436 -1.16 22.15 16.44
N HIS A 437 -1.79 22.78 17.43
CA HIS A 437 -1.33 22.85 18.80
C HIS A 437 -2.50 22.53 19.74
N ALA A 438 -2.32 21.58 20.64
CA ALA A 438 -3.34 21.11 21.55
C ALA A 438 -2.75 20.72 22.92
N SER A 439 -3.59 20.72 23.96
CA SER A 439 -3.26 20.16 25.26
C SER A 439 -4.01 18.85 25.50
N VAL A 440 -3.32 17.89 26.10
CA VAL A 440 -3.84 16.60 26.54
C VAL A 440 -4.11 16.68 28.04
N THR A 441 -5.32 16.31 28.45
CA THR A 441 -5.66 16.05 29.86
C THR A 441 -6.39 14.73 30.00
N PHE A 442 -6.33 14.13 31.19
CA PHE A 442 -6.98 12.89 31.52
C PHE A 442 -8.14 13.14 32.49
N LYS A 443 -9.28 12.52 32.22
CA LYS A 443 -10.49 12.62 33.05
C LYS A 443 -10.90 11.24 33.53
N PRO A 444 -11.17 11.05 34.84
CA PRO A 444 -11.64 9.78 35.37
C PRO A 444 -12.90 9.31 34.63
N ILE A 445 -12.96 8.02 34.29
CA ILE A 445 -14.17 7.38 33.75
C ILE A 445 -15.04 6.98 34.96
N PRO A 446 -16.26 7.52 35.10
CA PRO A 446 -17.13 7.15 36.21
C PRO A 446 -17.39 5.65 36.23
N ASN A 447 -17.40 5.06 37.43
CA ASN A 447 -17.71 3.64 37.67
C ASN A 447 -16.76 2.63 37.00
N CYS A 448 -15.53 3.02 36.66
CA CYS A 448 -14.51 2.10 36.19
C CYS A 448 -13.78 1.46 37.39
N THR A 449 -13.72 0.12 37.40
CA THR A 449 -13.10 -0.70 38.46
C THR A 449 -11.82 -1.40 38.00
#